data_AF-L1NN22-F1
#
_entry.id   AF-L1NN22-F1
#
_cell.length_a   1.000
_cell.length_b   1.000
_cell.length_c   1.000
_cell.angle_alpha   90.00
_cell.angle_beta   90.00
_cell.angle_gamma   90.00
#
_symmetry.space_group_name_H-M   'P 1'
#
loop_
_entity.id
_entity.type
_entity.pdbx_description
1 polymer ?
#
loop_
_entity_poly.entity_id
_entity_poly.type
_entity_poly.pdbx_seq_one_letter_code
_entity_poly.pdbx_strand_id
1 'polypeptide(L)'
;MAAGGGLEDQFEFNETMAFLTGDFHPAFWPMFSPNRYTTEKTAAAHDAVREAAYARIDRVMTFLNNLIGESGHVFRDKRSVADAYAFVMARWSVKTPKSYKEYPHLAAFMQKMSEDAAVKKVLELSK
;
A
#
# COMPACT_ATOMS: atom_id res chain seq x y z
N MET A 1 -4.65 32.96 8.61
CA MET A 1 -3.77 32.02 7.89
C MET A 1 -2.51 31.78 8.71
N ALA A 2 -2.35 30.57 9.24
CA ALA A 2 -1.14 29.88 9.74
C ALA A 2 -1.64 28.54 10.32
N ALA A 3 -1.08 27.35 10.10
CA ALA A 3 0.11 26.91 9.40
C ALA A 3 -0.14 25.50 8.84
N GLY A 4 0.09 25.30 7.54
CA GLY A 4 0.44 23.99 7.01
C GLY A 4 1.94 24.01 6.79
N GLY A 5 2.70 23.24 7.58
CA GLY A 5 4.17 23.24 7.56
C GLY A 5 4.85 23.38 8.93
N GLY A 6 4.14 23.11 10.04
CA GLY A 6 4.74 23.06 11.39
C GLY A 6 5.43 21.72 11.69
N LEU A 7 6.13 21.64 12.84
CA LEU A 7 6.78 20.40 13.29
C LEU A 7 5.80 19.23 13.41
N GLU A 8 4.58 19.48 13.91
CA GLU A 8 3.53 18.47 14.04
C GLU A 8 3.15 17.84 12.70
N ASP A 9 2.93 18.66 11.66
CA ASP A 9 2.64 18.17 10.31
C ASP A 9 3.77 17.29 9.78
N GLN A 10 5.02 17.67 10.06
CA GLN A 10 6.18 16.90 9.65
C GLN A 10 6.26 15.56 10.41
N PHE A 11 5.95 15.54 11.70
CA PHE A 11 5.91 14.32 12.49
C PHE A 11 4.83 13.36 11.99
N GLU A 12 3.61 13.83 11.76
CA GLU A 12 2.52 12.99 11.23
C GLU A 12 2.80 12.47 9.81
N PHE A 13 3.41 13.32 8.96
CA PHE A 13 3.83 12.88 7.63
C PHE A 13 4.91 11.79 7.72
N ASN A 14 5.89 11.97 8.61
CA ASN A 14 6.93 10.98 8.83
C ASN A 14 6.37 9.68 9.40
N GLU A 15 5.38 9.72 10.28
CA GLU A 15 4.67 8.54 10.78
C GLU A 15 3.95 7.80 9.64
N THR A 16 3.24 8.52 8.79
CA THR A 16 2.61 7.97 7.58
C THR A 16 3.64 7.27 6.68
N MET A 17 4.80 7.91 6.46
CA MET A 17 5.89 7.33 5.66
C MET A 17 6.55 6.12 6.35
N ALA A 18 6.67 6.15 7.68
CA ALA A 18 7.18 5.03 8.46
C ALA A 18 6.23 3.83 8.39
N PHE A 19 4.92 4.05 8.44
CA PHE A 19 3.93 3.00 8.21
C PHE A 19 4.09 2.37 6.81
N LEU A 20 4.18 3.20 5.76
CA LEU A 20 4.31 2.71 4.39
C LEU A 20 5.58 1.86 4.19
N THR A 21 6.69 2.26 4.81
CA THR A 21 7.99 1.61 4.63
C THR A 21 8.25 0.47 5.62
N GLY A 22 7.77 0.58 6.86
CA GLY A 22 8.04 -0.34 7.97
C GLY A 22 6.95 -1.40 8.19
N ASP A 23 5.70 -1.10 7.83
CA ASP A 23 4.58 -2.03 8.04
C ASP A 23 3.96 -2.50 6.73
N PHE A 24 3.59 -1.56 5.86
CA PHE A 24 2.87 -1.87 4.62
C PHE A 24 3.73 -2.65 3.65
N HIS A 25 4.90 -2.12 3.27
CA HIS A 25 5.81 -2.80 2.34
C HIS A 25 6.25 -4.18 2.85
N PRO A 26 6.71 -4.35 4.11
CA PRO A 26 7.17 -5.64 4.61
C PRO A 26 6.08 -6.69 4.75
N ALA A 27 4.80 -6.31 4.86
CA ALA A 27 3.69 -7.25 4.87
C ALA A 27 3.65 -8.15 3.62
N PHE A 28 4.14 -7.64 2.47
CA PHE A 28 4.16 -8.39 1.21
C PHE A 28 5.42 -9.25 1.02
N TRP A 29 6.43 -9.14 1.88
CA TRP A 29 7.68 -9.88 1.70
C TRP A 29 7.50 -11.41 1.67
N PRO A 30 6.70 -12.04 2.55
CA PRO A 30 6.48 -13.48 2.48
C PRO A 30 5.70 -13.90 1.23
N MET A 31 4.87 -13.02 0.67
CA MET A 31 4.17 -13.26 -0.59
C MET A 31 5.15 -13.29 -1.79
N PHE A 32 6.11 -12.37 -1.82
CA PHE A 32 7.09 -12.24 -2.92
C PHE A 32 8.32 -13.14 -2.79
N SER A 33 8.72 -13.49 -1.57
CA SER A 33 9.92 -14.30 -1.30
C SER A 33 9.65 -15.33 -0.21
N PRO A 34 8.69 -16.26 -0.42
CA PRO A 34 8.26 -17.21 0.60
C PRO A 34 9.38 -18.14 1.07
N ASN A 35 10.37 -18.41 0.19
CA ASN A 35 11.56 -19.21 0.49
C ASN A 35 12.44 -18.63 1.62
N ARG A 36 12.25 -17.36 2.01
CA ARG A 36 12.96 -16.73 3.14
C ARG A 36 12.27 -16.98 4.49
N TYR A 37 11.08 -17.55 4.48
CA TYR A 37 10.21 -17.70 5.67
C TYR A 37 9.88 -19.17 5.98
N THR A 38 10.53 -20.11 5.31
CA THR A 38 10.45 -21.54 5.61
C THR A 38 11.78 -22.22 5.28
N THR A 39 12.09 -23.30 6.01
CA THR A 39 13.24 -24.17 5.72
C THR A 39 12.91 -25.25 4.70
N GLU A 40 11.62 -25.54 4.49
CA GLU A 40 11.17 -26.51 3.51
C GLU A 40 11.15 -25.91 2.10
N LYS A 41 11.71 -26.64 1.12
CA LYS A 41 11.87 -26.16 -0.26
C LYS A 41 10.77 -26.63 -1.21
N THR A 42 9.66 -27.14 -0.67
CA THR A 42 8.54 -27.64 -1.48
C THR A 42 7.66 -26.49 -1.94
N ALA A 43 6.97 -26.68 -3.07
CA ALA A 43 5.98 -25.70 -3.55
C ALA A 43 4.87 -25.48 -2.51
N ALA A 44 4.36 -26.57 -1.91
CA ALA A 44 3.32 -26.51 -0.89
C ALA A 44 3.73 -25.70 0.35
N ALA A 45 4.98 -25.82 0.81
CA ALA A 45 5.48 -25.01 1.94
C ALA A 45 5.56 -23.52 1.57
N HIS A 46 6.00 -23.20 0.35
CA HIS A 46 6.00 -21.81 -0.12
C HIS A 46 4.58 -21.24 -0.24
N ASP A 47 3.62 -22.04 -0.71
CA ASP A 47 2.22 -21.63 -0.80
C ASP A 47 1.64 -21.37 0.58
N ALA A 48 1.90 -22.25 1.56
CA ALA A 48 1.48 -22.05 2.95
C ALA A 48 2.02 -20.74 3.55
N VAL A 49 3.26 -20.35 3.22
CA VAL A 49 3.83 -19.05 3.62
C VAL A 49 3.07 -17.88 2.98
N ARG A 50 2.69 -17.97 1.70
CA ARG A 50 1.90 -16.92 1.05
C ARG A 50 0.53 -16.78 1.69
N GLU A 51 -0.15 -17.90 1.94
CA GLU A 51 -1.45 -17.92 2.61
C GLU A 51 -1.38 -17.27 4.00
N ALA A 52 -0.34 -17.60 4.78
CA ALA A 52 -0.13 -16.99 6.09
C ALA A 52 0.11 -15.46 6.02
N ALA A 53 0.65 -14.95 4.92
CA ALA A 53 0.90 -13.53 4.72
C ALA A 53 -0.39 -12.71 4.54
N TYR A 54 -1.46 -13.32 4.03
CA TYR A 54 -2.68 -12.59 3.65
C TYR A 54 -3.35 -11.90 4.84
N ALA A 55 -3.33 -12.50 6.03
CA ALA A 55 -3.88 -11.88 7.23
C ALA A 55 -3.13 -10.57 7.61
N ARG A 56 -1.81 -10.53 7.42
CA ARG A 56 -1.03 -9.31 7.66
C ARG A 56 -1.26 -8.28 6.55
N ILE A 57 -1.34 -8.72 5.30
CA ILE A 57 -1.65 -7.85 4.16
C ILE A 57 -3.03 -7.19 4.34
N ASP A 58 -4.05 -7.97 4.71
CA ASP A 58 -5.40 -7.45 4.94
C ASP A 58 -5.42 -6.37 6.04
N ARG A 59 -4.65 -6.57 7.12
CA ARG A 59 -4.53 -5.57 8.19
C ARG A 59 -3.94 -4.25 7.71
N VAL A 60 -2.82 -4.28 6.98
CA VAL A 60 -2.18 -3.03 6.50
C VAL A 60 -2.98 -2.37 5.37
N MET A 61 -3.67 -3.15 4.54
CA MET A 61 -4.59 -2.65 3.52
C MET A 61 -5.82 -1.97 4.14
N THR A 62 -6.38 -2.57 5.19
CA THR A 62 -7.48 -1.97 5.95
C THR A 62 -7.04 -0.68 6.63
N PHE A 63 -5.85 -0.66 7.24
CA PHE A 63 -5.31 0.56 7.83
C PHE A 63 -5.12 1.66 6.77
N LEU A 64 -4.51 1.33 5.63
CA LEU A 64 -4.32 2.29 4.53
C LEU A 64 -5.66 2.81 3.99
N ASN A 65 -6.66 1.94 3.83
CA ASN A 65 -8.01 2.33 3.44
C ASN A 65 -8.60 3.38 4.39
N ASN A 66 -8.46 3.16 5.70
CA ASN A 66 -8.98 4.08 6.71
C ASN A 66 -8.19 5.38 6.76
N LEU A 67 -6.86 5.30 6.57
CA LEU A 67 -5.98 6.47 6.51
C LEU A 67 -6.34 7.38 5.32
N ILE A 68 -6.66 6.79 4.15
CA ILE A 68 -7.16 7.52 2.98
C ILE A 68 -8.54 8.11 3.27
N GLY A 69 -9.45 7.30 3.81
CA GLY A 69 -10.81 7.73 4.16
C GLY A 69 -11.53 8.45 3.01
N GLU A 70 -12.37 9.42 3.36
CA GLU A 70 -13.10 10.24 2.39
C GLU A 70 -12.21 11.28 1.69
N SER A 71 -11.04 11.57 2.25
CA SER A 71 -10.09 12.57 1.72
C SER A 71 -9.59 12.23 0.32
N GLY A 72 -9.50 10.93 0.03
CA GLY A 72 -8.93 10.41 -1.21
C GLY A 72 -7.42 10.69 -1.34
N HIS A 73 -6.73 11.00 -0.25
CA HIS A 73 -5.29 11.18 -0.17
C HIS A 73 -4.73 10.50 1.08
N VAL A 74 -3.49 10.00 1.02
CA VAL A 74 -2.87 9.29 2.13
C VAL A 74 -2.51 10.23 3.29
N PHE A 75 -2.38 11.53 3.04
CA PHE A 75 -2.03 12.51 4.08
C PHE A 75 -2.89 13.78 3.98
N ARG A 76 -3.73 14.02 5.00
CA ARG A 76 -4.50 15.26 5.26
C ARG A 76 -5.12 15.91 4.01
N ASP A 77 -5.87 15.13 3.21
CA ASP A 77 -6.56 15.61 2.00
C ASP A 77 -5.64 16.23 0.93
N LYS A 78 -4.32 16.00 1.02
CA LYS A 78 -3.32 16.64 0.15
C LYS A 78 -2.57 15.63 -0.69
N ARG A 79 -2.47 15.94 -1.98
CA ARG A 79 -1.60 15.20 -2.88
C ARG A 79 -0.16 15.25 -2.39
N SER A 80 0.47 14.08 -2.20
CA SER A 80 1.85 13.99 -1.75
C SER A 80 2.57 12.77 -2.34
N VAL A 81 3.86 12.62 -2.04
CA VAL A 81 4.64 11.43 -2.41
C VAL A 81 4.09 10.15 -1.76
N ALA A 82 3.42 10.27 -0.61
CA ALA A 82 2.78 9.13 0.05
C ALA A 82 1.71 8.48 -0.84
N ASP A 83 0.98 9.27 -1.63
CA ASP A 83 -0.02 8.75 -2.59
C ASP A 83 0.65 7.89 -3.67
N ALA A 84 1.72 8.40 -4.28
CA ALA A 84 2.44 7.66 -5.31
C ALA A 84 3.01 6.34 -4.75
N TYR A 85 3.52 6.39 -3.51
CA TYR A 85 4.09 5.21 -2.86
C TYR A 85 3.00 4.18 -2.53
N ALA A 86 1.91 4.60 -1.89
CA ALA A 86 0.77 3.74 -1.58
C ALA A 86 0.15 3.14 -2.85
N PHE A 87 -0.02 3.93 -3.91
CA PHE A 87 -0.58 3.50 -5.18
C PHE A 87 0.20 2.31 -5.77
N VAL A 88 1.53 2.42 -5.86
CA VAL A 88 2.35 1.35 -6.43
C VAL A 88 2.26 0.08 -5.59
N MET A 89 2.35 0.20 -4.26
CA MET A 89 2.35 -0.97 -3.38
C MET A 89 0.97 -1.64 -3.29
N ALA A 90 -0.12 -0.86 -3.24
CA ALA A 90 -1.47 -1.39 -3.18
C ALA A 90 -1.83 -2.26 -4.40
N ARG A 91 -1.21 -2.03 -5.57
CA ARG A 91 -1.39 -2.89 -6.75
C ARG A 91 -0.94 -4.33 -6.55
N TRP A 92 -0.01 -4.57 -5.65
CA TRP A 92 0.47 -5.92 -5.36
C TRP A 92 -0.63 -6.83 -4.81
N SER A 93 -1.63 -6.25 -4.14
CA SER A 93 -2.79 -6.98 -3.62
C SER A 93 -3.62 -7.69 -4.68
N VAL A 94 -3.48 -7.35 -5.97
CA VAL A 94 -4.10 -8.10 -7.09
C VAL A 94 -3.67 -9.58 -7.11
N LYS A 95 -2.51 -9.90 -6.52
CA LYS A 95 -1.99 -11.27 -6.38
C LYS A 95 -2.47 -11.98 -5.11
N THR A 96 -3.37 -11.38 -4.34
CA THR A 96 -3.94 -11.94 -3.11
C THR A 96 -5.42 -12.27 -3.31
N PRO A 97 -6.04 -13.09 -2.44
CA PRO A 97 -7.47 -13.36 -2.50
C PRO A 97 -8.35 -12.10 -2.34
N LYS A 98 -7.85 -11.06 -1.64
CA LYS A 98 -8.56 -9.81 -1.40
C LYS A 98 -7.77 -8.62 -1.93
N SER A 99 -8.03 -8.26 -3.19
CA SER A 99 -7.37 -7.13 -3.85
C SER A 99 -7.81 -5.77 -3.30
N TYR A 100 -7.09 -4.70 -3.66
CA TYR A 100 -7.41 -3.31 -3.31
C TYR A 100 -8.84 -2.88 -3.65
N LYS A 101 -9.50 -3.58 -4.59
CA LYS A 101 -10.89 -3.32 -5.00
C LYS A 101 -11.90 -3.57 -3.88
N GLU A 102 -11.56 -4.42 -2.92
CA GLU A 102 -12.42 -4.80 -1.79
C GLU A 102 -12.33 -3.82 -0.61
N TYR A 103 -11.61 -2.71 -0.76
CA TYR A 103 -11.41 -1.68 0.25
C TYR A 103 -11.94 -0.35 -0.31
N PRO A 104 -13.12 0.14 0.09
CA PRO A 104 -13.85 1.19 -0.64
C PRO A 104 -13.06 2.48 -0.90
N HIS A 105 -12.41 3.05 0.13
CA HIS A 105 -11.64 4.28 -0.01
C HIS A 105 -10.37 4.07 -0.82
N LEU A 106 -9.70 2.94 -0.61
CA LEU A 106 -8.52 2.59 -1.38
C LEU A 106 -8.88 2.31 -2.86
N ALA A 107 -10.01 1.67 -3.14
CA ALA A 107 -10.49 1.41 -4.50
C ALA A 107 -10.75 2.73 -5.25
N ALA A 108 -11.45 3.68 -4.61
CA ALA A 108 -11.69 5.02 -5.15
C ALA A 108 -10.37 5.79 -5.37
N PHE A 109 -9.46 5.74 -4.42
CA PHE A 109 -8.11 6.30 -4.54
C PHE A 109 -7.34 5.72 -5.72
N MET A 110 -7.35 4.39 -5.88
CA MET A 110 -6.68 3.68 -6.96
C MET A 110 -7.25 4.06 -8.32
N GLN A 111 -8.57 4.26 -8.42
CA GLN A 111 -9.21 4.76 -9.64
C GLN A 111 -8.73 6.18 -9.96
N LYS A 112 -8.83 7.11 -9.02
CA LYS A 112 -8.41 8.51 -9.18
C LYS A 112 -6.93 8.62 -9.61
N MET A 113 -6.05 7.85 -8.98
CA MET A 113 -4.64 7.79 -9.34
C MET A 113 -4.41 7.20 -10.73
N SER A 114 -5.19 6.20 -11.14
CA SER A 114 -5.09 5.60 -12.47
C SER A 114 -5.56 6.53 -13.60
N GLU A 115 -6.35 7.55 -13.27
CA GLU A 115 -6.81 8.57 -14.22
C GLU A 115 -5.76 9.66 -14.49
N ASP A 116 -4.82 9.86 -13.56
CA ASP A 116 -3.73 10.85 -13.65
C ASP A 116 -2.78 10.57 -14.82
N ALA A 117 -2.51 11.61 -15.62
CA ALA A 117 -1.71 11.48 -16.84
C ALA A 117 -0.25 11.08 -16.59
N ALA A 118 0.35 11.55 -15.49
CA ALA A 118 1.72 11.19 -15.14
C ALA A 118 1.77 9.72 -14.68
N VAL A 119 0.78 9.27 -13.91
CA VAL A 119 0.65 7.86 -13.53
C VAL A 119 0.52 7.00 -14.78
N LYS A 120 -0.46 7.28 -15.66
CA LYS A 120 -0.67 6.53 -16.92
C LYS A 120 0.63 6.40 -17.73
N LYS A 121 1.33 7.51 -17.94
CA LYS A 121 2.60 7.54 -18.68
C LYS A 121 3.64 6.61 -18.06
N VAL A 122 3.82 6.64 -16.75
CA VAL A 122 4.80 5.78 -16.07
C VAL A 122 4.38 4.31 -16.16
N LEU A 123 3.08 4.00 -16.06
CA LEU A 123 2.60 2.62 -16.16
C LEU A 123 2.77 2.02 -17.56
N GLU A 124 2.65 2.83 -18.61
CA GLU A 124 2.91 2.42 -19.98
C GLU A 124 4.40 2.08 -20.21
N LEU A 125 5.30 2.84 -19.57
CA LEU A 125 6.75 2.64 -19.66
C LEU A 125 7.26 1.46 -18.81
N SER A 126 6.47 0.99 -17.85
CA SER A 126 6.87 -0.05 -16.88
C SER A 126 6.45 -1.46 -17.31
N LYS A 127 6.17 -1.67 -18.60
CA LYS A 127 5.77 -2.96 -19.18
C LYS A 127 6.97 -3.85 -19.49
#